data_AF-H6NBY5-F1
#
_entry.id   AF-H6NBY5-F1
#
_cell.length_a   1.000
_cell.length_b   1.000
_cell.length_c   1.000
_cell.angle_alpha   90.00
_cell.angle_beta   90.00
_cell.angle_gamma   90.00
#
_symmetry.space_group_name_H-M   'P 1'
#
loop_
_entity.id
_entity.type
_entity.pdbx_description
1 polymer ?
#
loop_
_entity_poly.entity_id
_entity_poly.type
_entity_poly.pdbx_seq_one_letter_code
_entity_poly.pdbx_strand_id
1 'polypeptide(L)'
;MRIGSSVRRGRGRPTALVTGASSGLGLRIAAALAAEGWMVAAAMRDLSKGEALLEAARRAGAEERVDCRKLDVCDEEAVRHTVREVAEDYGRIDVLVNNAGYAVGGYTEDIPMEAWRAQFETNFFGLVALTQAVLPLMREQRRGRIVNISSISGRAGFPGYGPYAASKFAVEGFSEALRLEMQPYGVDVVLIEPGAYRTEIWRKGFEGIHAPEGSPYRRELEAVLRYSQRTAEAAPDPQEVADAVLRVLRAPRPKLRYPLGRGVALSLLGRSLLPWRWYERIVRRMLK
;
A
#
# COMPACT_ATOMS: atom_id res chain seq x y z
N MET A 1 20.27 14.34 7.27
CA MET A 1 20.83 15.43 6.46
C MET A 1 19.65 16.27 5.98
N ARG A 2 19.47 17.52 6.45
CA ARG A 2 18.33 18.35 6.05
C ARG A 2 18.52 18.80 4.60
N ILE A 3 17.63 18.34 3.72
CA ILE A 3 17.60 18.61 2.27
C ILE A 3 17.02 20.01 2.03
N GLY A 4 17.67 21.07 2.54
CA GLY A 4 17.14 22.44 2.48
C GLY A 4 17.03 23.03 1.06
N SER A 5 17.65 22.41 0.05
CA SER A 5 17.65 22.87 -1.34
C SER A 5 16.42 22.44 -2.15
N SER A 6 15.79 21.31 -1.81
CA SER A 6 14.61 20.80 -2.54
C SER A 6 13.32 21.54 -2.14
N VAL A 7 13.17 21.87 -0.85
CA VAL A 7 11.99 22.56 -0.29
C VAL A 7 11.74 23.91 -0.98
N ARG A 8 12.78 24.75 -1.14
CA ARG A 8 12.65 26.07 -1.79
C ARG A 8 12.29 25.97 -3.29
N ARG A 9 12.61 24.87 -3.98
CA ARG A 9 12.30 24.67 -5.41
C ARG A 9 10.94 24.04 -5.66
N GLY A 10 10.30 23.47 -4.63
CA GLY A 10 9.06 22.69 -4.75
C GLY A 10 7.76 23.44 -4.45
N ARG A 11 7.82 24.59 -3.77
CA ARG A 11 6.61 25.30 -3.31
C ARG A 11 5.65 25.62 -4.46
N GLY A 12 4.38 25.23 -4.33
CA GLY A 12 3.33 25.44 -5.34
C GLY A 12 3.22 24.35 -6.42
N ARG A 13 4.21 23.45 -6.54
CA ARG A 13 4.13 22.29 -7.43
C ARG A 13 3.17 21.22 -6.90
N PRO A 14 2.61 20.35 -7.76
CA PRO A 14 1.83 19.21 -7.30
C PRO A 14 2.65 18.33 -6.36
N THR A 15 2.10 18.05 -5.17
CA THR A 15 2.82 17.33 -4.11
C THR A 15 2.14 16.02 -3.75
N ALA A 16 2.92 14.94 -3.70
CA ALA A 16 2.51 13.63 -3.26
C ALA A 16 3.22 13.23 -1.96
N LEU A 17 2.46 12.75 -0.98
CA LEU A 17 2.97 12.07 0.21
C LEU A 17 2.84 10.56 0.01
N VAL A 18 3.95 9.82 0.00
CA VAL A 18 3.98 8.37 -0.24
C VAL A 18 4.56 7.67 0.96
N THR A 19 3.80 6.77 1.60
CA THR A 19 4.28 6.00 2.76
C THR A 19 4.90 4.67 2.36
N GLY A 20 5.86 4.16 3.13
CA GLY A 20 6.56 2.92 2.82
C GLY A 20 7.43 3.03 1.56
N ALA A 21 8.03 4.20 1.33
CA ALA A 21 8.72 4.55 0.08
C ALA A 21 10.15 3.98 -0.04
N SER A 22 10.68 3.32 1.00
CA SER A 22 12.06 2.81 1.00
C SER A 22 12.29 1.60 0.09
N SER A 23 11.24 0.86 -0.29
CA SER A 23 11.38 -0.33 -1.13
C SER A 23 10.06 -0.71 -1.82
N GLY A 24 10.12 -1.77 -2.66
CA GLY A 24 8.93 -2.41 -3.22
C GLY A 24 8.06 -1.46 -4.06
N LEU A 25 6.74 -1.52 -3.84
CA LEU A 25 5.77 -0.71 -4.58
C LEU A 25 5.90 0.78 -4.25
N GLY A 26 6.06 1.13 -2.98
CA GLY A 26 6.19 2.52 -2.53
C GLY A 26 7.36 3.25 -3.18
N LEU A 27 8.52 2.60 -3.27
CA LEU A 27 9.69 3.13 -3.98
C LEU A 27 9.38 3.40 -5.45
N ARG A 28 8.79 2.43 -6.14
CA ARG A 28 8.46 2.56 -7.57
C ARG A 28 7.44 3.65 -7.82
N ILE A 29 6.42 3.74 -6.97
CA ILE A 29 5.40 4.80 -7.02
C ILE A 29 6.06 6.17 -6.80
N ALA A 30 6.90 6.31 -5.76
CA ALA A 30 7.58 7.56 -5.46
C ALA A 30 8.52 8.00 -6.60
N ALA A 31 9.33 7.08 -7.14
CA ALA A 31 10.22 7.37 -8.27
C ALA A 31 9.44 7.75 -9.53
N ALA A 32 8.35 7.04 -9.85
CA ALA A 32 7.50 7.34 -11.01
C ALA A 32 6.80 8.70 -10.87
N LEU A 33 6.32 9.05 -9.68
CA LEU A 33 5.74 10.37 -9.42
C LEU A 33 6.77 11.48 -9.59
N ALA A 34 7.98 11.30 -9.06
CA ALA A 34 9.07 12.26 -9.21
C ALA A 34 9.42 12.46 -10.70
N ALA A 35 9.52 11.38 -11.47
CA ALA A 35 9.77 11.43 -12.93
C ALA A 35 8.66 12.18 -13.69
N GLU A 36 7.40 12.06 -13.26
CA GLU A 36 6.25 12.82 -13.78
C GLU A 36 6.16 14.26 -13.27
N GLY A 37 7.15 14.65 -12.47
CA GLY A 37 7.38 16.02 -12.07
C GLY A 37 6.72 16.46 -10.78
N TRP A 38 6.13 15.53 -10.02
CA TRP A 38 5.60 15.77 -8.70
C TRP A 38 6.72 16.01 -7.69
N MET A 39 6.48 16.87 -6.70
CA MET A 39 7.27 16.84 -5.46
C MET A 39 6.80 15.65 -4.63
N VAL A 40 7.72 14.82 -4.18
CA VAL A 40 7.40 13.57 -3.47
C VAL A 40 7.97 13.62 -2.07
N ALA A 41 7.11 13.80 -1.08
CA ALA A 41 7.44 13.52 0.31
C ALA A 41 7.41 11.99 0.51
N ALA A 42 8.58 11.37 0.43
CA ALA A 42 8.78 9.93 0.51
C ALA A 42 8.98 9.50 1.96
N ALA A 43 7.90 9.07 2.62
CA ALA A 43 7.90 8.68 4.02
C ALA A 43 8.37 7.23 4.24
N MET A 44 9.30 7.04 5.17
CA MET A 44 9.83 5.73 5.56
C MET A 44 10.31 5.72 7.01
N ARG A 45 10.29 4.54 7.66
CA ARG A 45 10.73 4.39 9.07
C ARG A 45 12.22 4.62 9.26
N ASP A 46 13.01 4.23 8.27
CA ASP A 46 14.46 4.17 8.32
C ASP A 46 15.04 4.84 7.08
N LEU A 47 15.55 6.07 7.27
CA LEU A 47 16.10 6.89 6.19
C LEU A 47 17.35 6.28 5.54
N SER A 48 18.07 5.39 6.24
CA SER A 48 19.24 4.71 5.64
C SER A 48 18.86 3.81 4.47
N LYS A 49 17.57 3.44 4.36
CA LYS A 49 17.01 2.63 3.27
C LYS A 49 16.46 3.45 2.11
N GLY A 50 16.67 4.77 2.12
CA GLY A 50 16.22 5.68 1.07
C GLY A 50 17.09 5.66 -0.20
N GLU A 51 18.31 5.11 -0.15
CA GLU A 51 19.27 5.22 -1.25
C GLU A 51 18.75 4.61 -2.56
N ALA A 52 18.11 3.45 -2.50
CA ALA A 52 17.55 2.82 -3.70
C ALA A 52 16.47 3.69 -4.39
N LEU A 53 15.69 4.44 -3.60
CA LEU A 53 14.72 5.38 -4.15
C LEU A 53 15.43 6.58 -4.79
N LEU A 54 16.43 7.14 -4.12
CA LEU A 54 17.20 8.26 -4.64
C LEU A 54 17.94 7.88 -5.92
N GLU A 55 18.52 6.69 -5.99
CA GLU A 55 19.16 6.17 -7.20
C GLU A 55 18.16 6.02 -8.35
N ALA A 56 16.98 5.45 -8.09
CA ALA A 56 15.92 5.32 -9.09
C ALA A 56 15.46 6.70 -9.62
N ALA A 57 15.27 7.67 -8.72
CA ALA A 57 14.91 9.04 -9.09
C ALA A 57 16.04 9.76 -9.84
N ARG A 58 17.31 9.54 -9.46
CA ARG A 58 18.50 10.08 -10.13
C ARG A 58 18.61 9.59 -11.56
N ARG A 59 18.41 8.28 -11.79
CA ARG A 59 18.37 7.70 -13.15
C ARG A 59 17.26 8.29 -14.01
N ALA A 60 16.17 8.74 -13.40
CA ALA A 60 15.08 9.44 -14.07
C ALA A 60 15.26 10.97 -14.16
N GLY A 61 16.38 11.52 -13.67
CA GLY A 61 16.63 12.96 -13.65
C GLY A 61 15.69 13.76 -12.73
N ALA A 62 15.20 13.13 -11.66
CA ALA A 62 14.18 13.69 -10.77
C ALA A 62 14.53 13.55 -9.27
N GLU A 63 15.79 13.30 -8.93
CA GLU A 63 16.25 13.17 -7.53
C GLU A 63 15.91 14.42 -6.70
N GLU A 64 16.00 15.61 -7.30
CA GLU A 64 15.69 16.88 -6.63
C GLU A 64 14.22 17.03 -6.24
N ARG A 65 13.35 16.14 -6.74
CA ARG A 65 11.92 16.09 -6.45
C ARG A 65 11.55 15.08 -5.38
N VAL A 66 12.50 14.28 -4.92
CA VAL A 66 12.29 13.33 -3.83
C VAL A 66 12.80 13.94 -2.54
N ASP A 67 11.92 13.98 -1.54
CA ASP A 67 12.23 14.43 -0.19
C ASP A 67 11.91 13.31 0.80
N CYS A 68 12.95 12.66 1.32
CA CYS A 68 12.80 11.53 2.23
C CYS A 68 12.43 12.01 3.65
N ARG A 69 11.26 11.60 4.14
CA ARG A 69 10.75 11.91 5.48
C ARG A 69 10.84 10.69 6.39
N LYS A 70 11.35 10.87 7.61
CA LYS A 70 11.33 9.80 8.62
C LYS A 70 9.93 9.76 9.23
N LEU A 71 9.23 8.65 9.03
CA LEU A 71 7.88 8.46 9.58
C LEU A 71 7.61 6.98 9.83
N ASP A 72 7.22 6.66 11.07
CA ASP A 72 6.46 5.46 11.37
C ASP A 72 4.97 5.82 11.37
N VAL A 73 4.18 5.09 10.59
CA VAL A 73 2.74 5.37 10.46
C VAL A 73 1.97 4.99 11.73
N CYS A 74 2.56 4.18 12.62
CA CYS A 74 1.97 3.85 13.92
C CYS A 74 2.17 4.95 14.97
N ASP A 75 2.99 5.96 14.70
CA ASP A 75 3.21 7.10 15.62
C ASP A 75 2.33 8.28 15.18
N GLU A 76 1.15 8.39 15.80
CA GLU A 76 0.17 9.42 15.43
C GLU A 76 0.69 10.86 15.57
N GLU A 77 1.58 11.12 16.52
CA GLU A 77 2.16 12.45 16.70
C GLU A 77 3.15 12.76 15.56
N ALA A 78 4.02 11.81 15.23
CA ALA A 78 4.92 11.93 14.09
C ALA A 78 4.15 12.07 12.76
N VAL A 79 2.99 11.41 12.63
CA VAL A 79 2.08 11.56 11.49
C VAL A 79 1.58 13.00 11.37
N ARG A 80 0.98 13.55 12.44
CA ARG A 80 0.47 14.93 12.45
C ARG A 80 1.59 15.94 12.21
N HIS A 81 2.76 15.71 12.79
CA HIS A 81 3.93 16.56 12.58
C HIS A 81 4.39 16.52 11.13
N THR A 82 4.60 15.34 10.56
CA THR A 82 5.08 15.16 9.18
C THR A 82 4.13 15.78 8.16
N VAL A 83 2.82 15.58 8.32
CA VAL A 83 1.82 16.16 7.40
C VAL A 83 1.83 17.69 7.46
N ARG A 84 1.97 18.27 8.67
CA ARG A 84 2.11 19.73 8.83
C ARG A 84 3.37 20.24 8.17
N GLU A 85 4.53 19.63 8.42
CA GLU A 85 5.79 20.06 7.80
C GLU A 85 5.72 19.99 6.26
N VAL A 86 5.20 18.90 5.69
CA VAL A 86 5.04 18.78 4.23
C VAL A 86 4.11 19.86 3.68
N ALA A 87 3.02 20.16 4.39
CA ALA A 87 2.10 21.22 4.01
C ALA A 87 2.73 22.61 4.10
N GLU A 88 3.54 22.88 5.13
CA GLU A 88 4.27 24.15 5.31
C GLU A 88 5.36 24.33 4.23
N ASP A 89 6.12 23.27 3.97
CA ASP A 89 7.24 23.26 3.03
C ASP A 89 6.79 23.47 1.58
N TYR A 90 5.71 22.78 1.17
CA TYR A 90 5.25 22.79 -0.23
C TYR A 90 3.98 23.60 -0.49
N GLY A 91 3.26 23.99 0.57
CA GLY A 91 2.01 24.75 0.53
C GLY A 91 0.78 23.93 0.14
N ARG A 92 0.92 22.63 -0.12
CA ARG A 92 -0.14 21.73 -0.60
C ARG A 92 0.24 20.26 -0.45
N ILE A 93 -0.78 19.42 -0.33
CA ILE A 93 -0.70 17.97 -0.55
C ILE A 93 -1.87 17.62 -1.45
N ASP A 94 -1.58 17.22 -2.69
CA ASP A 94 -2.60 16.89 -3.67
C ASP A 94 -2.84 15.39 -3.76
N VAL A 95 -1.83 14.58 -3.40
CA VAL A 95 -1.90 13.14 -3.43
C VAL A 95 -1.40 12.55 -2.12
N LEU A 96 -2.16 11.64 -1.54
CA LEU A 96 -1.72 10.75 -0.48
C LEU A 96 -1.71 9.33 -1.03
N VAL A 97 -0.55 8.67 -1.02
CA VAL A 97 -0.44 7.24 -1.34
C VAL A 97 -0.17 6.49 -0.03
N ASN A 98 -1.22 5.86 0.49
CA ASN A 98 -1.10 4.96 1.64
C ASN A 98 -0.63 3.58 1.15
N ASN A 99 0.68 3.37 1.21
CA ASN A 99 1.33 2.14 0.77
C ASN A 99 2.01 1.38 1.92
N ALA A 100 2.40 2.05 3.01
CA ALA A 100 3.03 1.38 4.14
C ALA A 100 2.19 0.19 4.62
N GLY A 101 2.86 -0.96 4.74
CA GLY A 101 2.23 -2.19 5.19
C GLY A 101 3.14 -3.39 5.02
N TYR A 102 2.77 -4.46 5.70
CA TYR A 102 3.45 -5.76 5.63
C TYR A 102 2.42 -6.88 5.83
N ALA A 103 2.88 -8.13 5.73
CA ALA A 103 2.03 -9.30 5.90
C ALA A 103 2.57 -10.19 7.02
N VAL A 104 1.70 -10.49 7.97
CA VAL A 104 1.80 -11.60 8.93
C VAL A 104 0.89 -12.72 8.43
N GLY A 105 1.33 -13.95 8.61
CA GLY A 105 0.61 -15.14 8.21
C GLY A 105 1.00 -16.35 9.04
N GLY A 106 0.32 -17.45 8.78
CA GLY A 106 0.26 -18.62 9.64
C GLY A 106 -1.18 -19.09 9.80
N TYR A 107 -1.37 -20.24 10.44
CA TYR A 107 -2.72 -20.68 10.83
C TYR A 107 -3.19 -19.91 12.05
N THR A 108 -4.50 -19.65 12.15
CA THR A 108 -5.06 -18.73 13.16
C THR A 108 -4.65 -19.07 14.59
N GLU A 109 -4.64 -20.35 14.94
CA GLU A 109 -4.25 -20.81 16.29
C GLU A 109 -2.76 -20.66 16.59
N ASP A 110 -1.91 -20.62 15.56
CA ASP A 110 -0.46 -20.52 15.69
C ASP A 110 0.04 -19.07 15.78
N ILE A 111 -0.81 -18.08 15.42
CA ILE A 111 -0.42 -16.68 15.37
C ILE A 111 -0.77 -16.00 16.70
N PRO A 112 0.21 -15.45 17.43
CA PRO A 112 -0.06 -14.72 18.67
C PRO A 112 -0.87 -13.44 18.40
N MET A 113 -1.76 -13.08 19.32
CA MET A 113 -2.67 -11.93 19.18
C MET A 113 -1.93 -10.59 19.02
N GLU A 114 -0.71 -10.49 19.54
CA GLU A 114 0.16 -9.33 19.39
C GLU A 114 0.51 -9.09 17.92
N ALA A 115 0.73 -10.16 17.14
CA ALA A 115 1.00 -10.06 15.72
C ALA A 115 -0.26 -9.69 14.91
N TRP A 116 -1.45 -10.13 15.34
CA TRP A 116 -2.73 -9.65 14.79
C TRP A 116 -2.92 -8.15 15.00
N ARG A 117 -2.65 -7.66 16.22
CA ARG A 117 -2.73 -6.23 16.53
C ARG A 117 -1.72 -5.43 15.70
N ALA A 118 -0.45 -5.82 15.73
CA ALA A 118 0.61 -5.14 14.99
C ALA A 118 0.35 -5.10 13.48
N GLN A 119 -0.29 -6.14 12.92
CA GLN A 119 -0.73 -6.16 11.53
C GLN A 119 -1.74 -5.05 11.23
N PHE A 120 -2.72 -4.84 12.10
CA PHE A 120 -3.73 -3.79 11.99
C PHE A 120 -3.15 -2.39 12.27
N GLU A 121 -2.27 -2.27 13.27
CA GLU A 121 -1.61 -0.99 13.61
C GLU A 121 -0.97 -0.36 12.38
N THR A 122 -0.16 -1.13 11.63
CA THR A 122 0.49 -0.58 10.45
C THR A 122 -0.41 -0.51 9.23
N ASN A 123 -1.12 -1.60 8.88
CA ASN A 123 -1.83 -1.67 7.59
C ASN A 123 -3.13 -0.86 7.59
N PHE A 124 -3.75 -0.66 8.75
CA PHE A 124 -5.06 -0.04 8.87
C PHE A 124 -5.02 1.24 9.71
N PHE A 125 -4.65 1.18 10.99
CA PHE A 125 -4.72 2.37 11.86
C PHE A 125 -3.73 3.45 11.41
N GLY A 126 -2.51 3.09 11.02
CA GLY A 126 -1.56 4.04 10.45
C GLY A 126 -2.05 4.68 9.14
N LEU A 127 -2.73 3.91 8.27
CA LEU A 127 -3.38 4.44 7.07
C LEU A 127 -4.48 5.44 7.43
N VAL A 128 -5.32 5.12 8.41
CA VAL A 128 -6.40 5.98 8.89
C VAL A 128 -5.83 7.26 9.50
N ALA A 129 -4.81 7.17 10.35
CA ALA A 129 -4.16 8.32 10.98
C ALA A 129 -3.55 9.29 9.94
N LEU A 130 -2.83 8.77 8.94
CA LEU A 130 -2.31 9.57 7.83
C LEU A 130 -3.43 10.27 7.08
N THR A 131 -4.48 9.52 6.78
CA THR A 131 -5.63 10.03 6.05
C THR A 131 -6.30 11.16 6.84
N GLN A 132 -6.61 10.94 8.12
CA GLN A 132 -7.19 11.96 9.00
C GLN A 132 -6.34 13.23 9.08
N ALA A 133 -5.01 13.10 9.12
CA ALA A 133 -4.11 14.25 9.17
C ALA A 133 -4.13 15.06 7.86
N VAL A 134 -4.28 14.41 6.70
CA VAL A 134 -4.26 15.05 5.37
C VAL A 134 -5.63 15.62 4.96
N LEU A 135 -6.73 15.01 5.42
CA LEU A 135 -8.08 15.36 4.99
C LEU A 135 -8.46 16.84 5.20
N PRO A 136 -8.16 17.52 6.33
CA PRO A 136 -8.51 18.92 6.51
C PRO A 136 -7.95 19.81 5.39
N LEU A 137 -6.69 19.59 5.00
CA LEU A 137 -6.02 20.30 3.92
C LEU A 137 -6.68 20.03 2.57
N MET A 138 -6.88 18.75 2.21
CA MET A 138 -7.53 18.41 0.93
C MET A 138 -8.97 18.93 0.84
N ARG A 139 -9.71 18.90 1.95
CA ARG A 139 -11.06 19.45 2.08
C ARG A 139 -11.09 20.95 1.82
N GLU A 140 -10.17 21.71 2.44
CA GLU A 140 -10.04 23.16 2.24
C GLU A 140 -9.63 23.49 0.80
N GLN A 141 -8.69 22.72 0.24
CA GLN A 141 -8.26 22.85 -1.15
C GLN A 141 -9.38 22.54 -2.17
N ARG A 142 -10.48 21.89 -1.75
CA ARG A 142 -11.56 21.37 -2.61
C ARG A 142 -11.05 20.42 -3.71
N ARG A 143 -9.89 19.81 -3.49
CA ARG A 143 -9.22 18.88 -4.40
C ARG A 143 -8.27 17.98 -3.63
N GLY A 144 -8.14 16.75 -4.09
CA GLY A 144 -7.14 15.83 -3.61
C GLY A 144 -7.40 14.42 -4.12
N ARG A 145 -6.38 13.56 -4.04
CA ARG A 145 -6.50 12.15 -4.37
C ARG A 145 -5.83 11.28 -3.33
N ILE A 146 -6.61 10.42 -2.70
CA ILE A 146 -6.14 9.41 -1.76
C ILE A 146 -6.09 8.08 -2.50
N VAL A 147 -4.91 7.49 -2.56
CA VAL A 147 -4.65 6.20 -3.20
C VAL A 147 -4.26 5.22 -2.11
N ASN A 148 -5.14 4.28 -1.82
CA ASN A 148 -4.92 3.22 -0.84
C ASN A 148 -4.43 1.96 -1.57
N ILE A 149 -3.22 1.49 -1.24
CA ILE A 149 -2.70 0.24 -1.76
C ILE A 149 -3.29 -0.92 -0.93
N SER A 150 -4.32 -1.53 -1.48
CA SER A 150 -5.01 -2.69 -0.93
C SER A 150 -4.32 -3.98 -1.39
N SER A 151 -5.09 -5.03 -1.68
CA SER A 151 -4.65 -6.31 -2.21
C SER A 151 -5.88 -7.08 -2.73
N ILE A 152 -5.65 -8.07 -3.60
CA ILE A 152 -6.64 -9.14 -3.79
C ILE A 152 -7.14 -9.73 -2.46
N SER A 153 -6.26 -9.78 -1.45
CA SER A 153 -6.57 -10.26 -0.10
C SER A 153 -7.53 -9.36 0.67
N GLY A 154 -7.78 -8.13 0.21
CA GLY A 154 -8.80 -7.24 0.78
C GLY A 154 -10.23 -7.62 0.39
N ARG A 155 -10.40 -8.52 -0.59
CA ARG A 155 -11.72 -8.95 -1.07
C ARG A 155 -11.87 -10.45 -1.20
N ALA A 156 -10.78 -11.20 -1.08
CA ALA A 156 -10.76 -12.65 -1.07
C ALA A 156 -9.80 -13.15 0.01
N GLY A 157 -10.33 -13.80 1.05
CA GLY A 157 -9.49 -14.46 2.06
C GLY A 157 -8.80 -15.69 1.48
N PHE A 158 -7.56 -15.93 1.91
CA PHE A 158 -6.77 -17.09 1.54
C PHE A 158 -6.18 -17.75 2.81
N PRO A 159 -6.15 -19.08 2.91
CA PRO A 159 -5.58 -19.77 4.07
C PRO A 159 -4.16 -19.29 4.36
N GLY A 160 -3.80 -19.21 5.65
CA GLY A 160 -2.48 -18.74 6.06
C GLY A 160 -2.30 -17.22 6.11
N TYR A 161 -3.29 -16.42 5.69
CA TYR A 161 -3.18 -14.95 5.66
C TYR A 161 -4.28 -14.23 6.46
N GLY A 162 -4.82 -14.87 7.50
CA GLY A 162 -5.92 -14.32 8.32
C GLY A 162 -5.72 -12.86 8.74
N PRO A 163 -4.63 -12.52 9.46
CA PRO A 163 -4.37 -11.14 9.89
C PRO A 163 -4.25 -10.17 8.72
N TYR A 164 -3.45 -10.52 7.72
CA TYR A 164 -3.21 -9.66 6.56
C TYR A 164 -4.49 -9.40 5.77
N ALA A 165 -5.22 -10.45 5.43
CA ALA A 165 -6.49 -10.35 4.70
C ALA A 165 -7.49 -9.50 5.50
N ALA A 166 -7.68 -9.77 6.80
CA ALA A 166 -8.56 -8.98 7.64
C ALA A 166 -8.19 -7.48 7.63
N SER A 167 -6.91 -7.14 7.74
CA SER A 167 -6.45 -5.75 7.67
C SER A 167 -6.75 -5.10 6.32
N LYS A 168 -6.63 -5.83 5.20
CA LYS A 168 -6.92 -5.32 3.86
C LYS A 168 -8.42 -5.21 3.58
N PHE A 169 -9.24 -6.09 4.14
CA PHE A 169 -10.70 -5.94 4.12
C PHE A 169 -11.13 -4.68 4.89
N ALA A 170 -10.47 -4.37 6.01
CA ALA A 170 -10.73 -3.12 6.74
C ALA A 170 -10.38 -1.89 5.89
N VAL A 171 -9.26 -1.92 5.14
CA VAL A 171 -8.89 -0.86 4.18
C VAL A 171 -9.95 -0.69 3.08
N GLU A 172 -10.49 -1.78 2.53
CA GLU A 172 -11.56 -1.73 1.52
C GLU A 172 -12.81 -1.02 2.06
N GLY A 173 -13.32 -1.48 3.21
CA GLY A 173 -14.53 -0.91 3.82
C GLY A 173 -14.35 0.55 4.22
N PHE A 174 -13.20 0.91 4.80
CA PHE A 174 -12.86 2.31 5.11
C PHE A 174 -12.80 3.16 3.85
N SER A 175 -12.20 2.66 2.76
CA SER A 175 -12.06 3.43 1.52
C SER A 175 -13.40 3.65 0.81
N GLU A 176 -14.32 2.69 0.89
CA GLU A 176 -15.70 2.85 0.40
C GLU A 176 -16.43 3.96 1.14
N ALA A 177 -16.39 3.95 2.48
CA ALA A 177 -17.02 4.99 3.30
C ALA A 177 -16.38 6.36 3.03
N LEU A 178 -15.04 6.44 3.09
CA LEU A 178 -14.31 7.68 2.89
C LEU A 178 -14.57 8.29 1.52
N ARG A 179 -14.68 7.47 0.46
CA ARG A 179 -15.00 7.95 -0.88
C ARG A 179 -16.32 8.73 -0.89
N LEU A 180 -17.33 8.24 -0.19
CA LEU A 180 -18.65 8.87 -0.12
C LEU A 180 -18.62 10.14 0.73
N GLU A 181 -17.92 10.10 1.86
CA GLU A 181 -17.74 11.27 2.75
C GLU A 181 -17.06 12.44 2.03
N MET A 182 -16.08 12.14 1.18
CA MET A 182 -15.17 13.12 0.61
C MET A 182 -15.56 13.63 -0.79
N GLN A 183 -16.52 12.96 -1.45
CA GLN A 183 -16.99 13.35 -2.78
C GLN A 183 -17.52 14.79 -2.86
N PRO A 184 -18.30 15.32 -1.88
CA PRO A 184 -18.77 16.71 -1.89
C PRO A 184 -17.64 17.76 -1.80
N TYR A 185 -16.44 17.35 -1.39
CA TYR A 185 -15.27 18.21 -1.22
C TYR A 185 -14.27 18.08 -2.38
N GLY A 186 -14.62 17.36 -3.46
CA GLY A 186 -13.74 17.20 -4.62
C GLY A 186 -12.50 16.33 -4.36
N VAL A 187 -12.54 15.49 -3.33
CA VAL A 187 -11.44 14.59 -2.97
C VAL A 187 -11.80 13.17 -3.41
N ASP A 188 -10.97 12.61 -4.29
CA ASP A 188 -11.12 11.27 -4.82
C ASP A 188 -10.41 10.24 -3.93
N VAL A 189 -11.09 9.18 -3.52
CA VAL A 189 -10.48 8.00 -2.91
C VAL A 189 -10.42 6.86 -3.93
N VAL A 190 -9.30 6.17 -4.04
CA VAL A 190 -9.06 5.09 -5.00
C VAL A 190 -8.31 3.95 -4.34
N LEU A 191 -8.74 2.73 -4.64
CA LEU A 191 -8.10 1.48 -4.25
C LEU A 191 -7.34 0.90 -5.44
N ILE A 192 -6.05 0.66 -5.22
CA ILE A 192 -5.27 -0.24 -6.07
C ILE A 192 -5.27 -1.60 -5.40
N GLU A 193 -5.61 -2.67 -6.11
CA GLU A 193 -5.75 -4.02 -5.56
C GLU A 193 -4.73 -4.97 -6.24
N PRO A 194 -3.44 -4.93 -5.87
CA PRO A 194 -2.43 -5.80 -6.46
C PRO A 194 -2.65 -7.28 -6.08
N GLY A 195 -2.34 -8.17 -7.02
CA GLY A 195 -2.10 -9.58 -6.74
C GLY A 195 -0.76 -9.83 -6.02
N ALA A 196 -0.31 -11.09 -6.00
CA ALA A 196 0.99 -11.44 -5.44
C ALA A 196 2.12 -11.02 -6.40
N TYR A 197 2.57 -9.78 -6.32
CA TYR A 197 3.74 -9.29 -7.06
C TYR A 197 5.05 -9.68 -6.36
N ARG A 198 6.14 -9.88 -7.12
CA ARG A 198 7.50 -10.01 -6.54
C ARG A 198 7.92 -8.71 -5.86
N THR A 199 7.66 -8.59 -4.56
CA THR A 199 8.06 -7.43 -3.75
C THR A 199 8.63 -7.90 -2.42
N GLU A 200 9.38 -7.00 -1.77
CA GLU A 200 9.97 -7.24 -0.44
C GLU A 200 8.93 -7.62 0.63
N ILE A 201 7.65 -7.24 0.47
CA ILE A 201 6.57 -7.66 1.39
C ILE A 201 6.45 -9.17 1.41
N TRP A 202 6.56 -9.81 0.25
CA TRP A 202 6.45 -11.26 0.16
C TRP A 202 7.75 -11.93 0.57
N ARG A 203 8.93 -11.40 0.20
CA ARG A 203 10.20 -11.97 0.67
C ARG A 203 10.33 -11.93 2.19
N LYS A 204 10.14 -10.75 2.81
CA LYS A 204 10.23 -10.58 4.27
C LYS A 204 9.03 -11.17 5.02
N GLY A 205 7.85 -11.15 4.41
CA GLY A 205 6.65 -11.78 4.96
C GLY A 205 6.77 -13.30 4.99
N PHE A 206 7.22 -13.93 3.90
CA PHE A 206 7.41 -15.38 3.84
C PHE A 206 8.50 -15.87 4.79
N GLU A 207 9.58 -15.11 4.96
CA GLU A 207 10.62 -15.43 5.95
C GLU A 207 10.08 -15.39 7.39
N GLY A 208 9.09 -14.53 7.67
CA GLY A 208 8.42 -14.45 8.97
C GLY A 208 7.28 -15.45 9.17
N ILE A 209 6.68 -15.98 8.10
CA ILE A 209 5.54 -16.90 8.16
C ILE A 209 6.06 -18.33 8.28
N HIS A 210 6.02 -18.86 9.50
CA HIS A 210 6.38 -20.25 9.77
C HIS A 210 5.40 -20.86 10.78
N ALA A 211 5.21 -22.16 10.66
CA ALA A 211 4.46 -22.91 11.66
C ALA A 211 5.37 -23.14 12.88
N PRO A 212 4.88 -22.92 14.11
CA PRO A 212 5.61 -23.26 15.32
C PRO A 212 6.08 -24.72 15.34
N GLU A 213 7.06 -25.00 16.20
CA GLU A 213 7.46 -26.38 16.43
C GLU A 213 6.29 -27.20 16.98
N GLY A 214 6.04 -28.38 16.39
CA GLY A 214 4.91 -29.24 16.77
C GLY A 214 3.53 -28.81 16.25
N SER A 215 3.40 -27.69 15.52
CA SER A 215 2.11 -27.28 14.96
C SER A 215 1.54 -28.36 14.00
N PRO A 216 0.26 -28.74 14.14
CA PRO A 216 -0.39 -29.70 13.25
C PRO A 216 -0.58 -29.13 11.83
N TYR A 217 -0.43 -27.82 11.64
CA TYR A 217 -0.72 -27.10 10.40
C TYR A 217 0.50 -26.93 9.49
N ARG A 218 1.66 -27.48 9.87
CA ARG A 218 2.94 -27.28 9.15
C ARG A 218 2.82 -27.64 7.67
N ARG A 219 2.26 -28.81 7.35
CA ARG A 219 2.16 -29.31 5.97
C ARG A 219 1.26 -28.41 5.12
N GLU A 220 0.14 -27.96 5.67
CA GLU A 220 -0.82 -27.11 5.00
C GLU A 220 -0.25 -25.70 4.78
N LEU A 221 0.43 -25.15 5.77
CA LEU A 221 1.09 -23.84 5.64
C LEU A 221 2.18 -23.89 4.57
N GLU A 222 2.99 -24.94 4.53
CA GLU A 222 3.99 -25.11 3.47
C GLU A 222 3.34 -25.16 2.08
N ALA A 223 2.17 -25.79 1.92
CA ALA A 223 1.44 -25.79 0.65
C ALA A 223 0.98 -24.38 0.23
N VAL A 224 0.46 -23.61 1.19
CA VAL A 224 0.10 -22.19 1.01
C VAL A 224 1.31 -21.37 0.57
N LEU A 225 2.45 -21.52 1.26
CA LEU A 225 3.67 -20.79 0.96
C LEU A 225 4.22 -21.15 -0.43
N ARG A 226 4.25 -22.45 -0.78
CA ARG A 226 4.66 -22.90 -2.12
C ARG A 226 3.77 -22.31 -3.23
N TYR A 227 2.45 -22.32 -3.04
CA TYR A 227 1.51 -21.72 -3.99
C TYR A 227 1.77 -20.22 -4.16
N SER A 228 1.98 -19.53 -3.04
CA SER A 228 2.18 -18.08 -3.02
C SER A 228 3.51 -17.68 -3.66
N GLN A 229 4.58 -18.46 -3.42
CA GLN A 229 5.88 -18.29 -4.09
C GLN A 229 5.76 -18.48 -5.61
N ARG A 230 5.13 -19.57 -6.07
CA ARG A 230 4.91 -19.80 -7.52
C ARG A 230 4.10 -18.67 -8.18
N THR A 231 3.07 -18.18 -7.49
CA THR A 231 2.24 -17.08 -7.99
C THR A 231 3.04 -15.78 -8.07
N ALA A 232 3.85 -15.48 -7.05
CA ALA A 232 4.77 -14.36 -7.07
C ALA A 232 5.79 -14.49 -8.19
N GLU A 233 6.31 -15.69 -8.45
CA GLU A 233 7.28 -15.93 -9.52
C GLU A 233 6.74 -15.68 -10.93
N ALA A 234 5.47 -16.00 -11.14
CA ALA A 234 4.77 -15.78 -12.41
C ALA A 234 4.18 -14.36 -12.55
N ALA A 235 4.33 -13.51 -11.52
CA ALA A 235 3.72 -12.19 -11.51
C ALA A 235 4.35 -11.24 -12.55
N PRO A 236 3.56 -10.33 -13.13
CA PRO A 236 4.08 -9.29 -14.00
C PRO A 236 5.00 -8.32 -13.23
N ASP A 237 5.66 -7.42 -13.96
CA ASP A 237 6.52 -6.41 -13.35
C ASP A 237 5.74 -5.56 -12.34
N PRO A 238 6.20 -5.44 -11.08
CA PRO A 238 5.61 -4.56 -10.07
C PRO A 238 5.50 -3.08 -10.50
N GLN A 239 6.25 -2.66 -11.53
CA GLN A 239 6.11 -1.34 -12.16
C GLN A 239 4.69 -1.04 -12.62
N GLU A 240 3.90 -2.06 -13.00
CA GLU A 240 2.49 -1.90 -13.40
C GLU A 240 1.65 -1.20 -12.31
N VAL A 241 1.99 -1.39 -11.03
CA VAL A 241 1.31 -0.73 -9.91
C VAL A 241 1.59 0.77 -9.92
N ALA A 242 2.85 1.18 -10.11
CA ALA A 242 3.20 2.60 -10.18
C ALA A 242 2.56 3.27 -11.40
N ASP A 243 2.54 2.59 -12.55
CA ASP A 243 1.91 3.07 -13.77
C ASP A 243 0.38 3.21 -13.60
N ALA A 244 -0.25 2.28 -12.87
CA ALA A 244 -1.66 2.39 -12.51
C ALA A 244 -1.95 3.58 -11.60
N VAL A 245 -1.09 3.86 -10.61
CA VAL A 245 -1.20 5.07 -9.79
C VAL A 245 -1.13 6.31 -10.67
N LEU A 246 -0.16 6.42 -11.58
CA LEU A 246 -0.05 7.56 -12.50
C LEU A 246 -1.30 7.71 -13.39
N ARG A 247 -1.81 6.60 -13.95
CA ARG A 247 -3.08 6.60 -14.72
C ARG A 247 -4.25 7.09 -13.88
N VAL A 248 -4.34 6.62 -12.63
CA VAL A 248 -5.33 7.08 -11.67
C VAL A 248 -5.21 8.58 -11.46
N LEU A 249 -4.01 9.13 -11.25
CA LEU A 249 -3.79 10.57 -11.05
C LEU A 249 -4.13 11.43 -12.28
N ARG A 250 -3.99 10.89 -13.50
CA ARG A 250 -4.38 11.57 -14.75
C ARG A 250 -5.87 11.50 -15.05
N ALA A 251 -6.60 10.56 -14.44
CA ALA A 251 -8.03 10.40 -14.69
C ALA A 251 -8.84 11.55 -14.05
N PRO A 252 -9.72 12.23 -14.81
CA PRO A 252 -10.61 13.25 -14.24
C PRO A 252 -11.64 12.67 -13.27
N ARG A 253 -12.06 11.41 -13.49
CA ARG A 253 -13.04 10.68 -12.69
C ARG A 253 -12.58 9.23 -12.52
N PRO A 254 -11.64 8.95 -11.60
CA PRO A 254 -11.14 7.60 -11.41
C PRO A 254 -12.24 6.67 -10.87
N LYS A 255 -12.15 5.39 -11.21
CA LYS A 255 -12.98 4.35 -10.58
C LYS A 255 -12.55 4.19 -9.12
N LEU A 256 -13.42 3.60 -8.30
CA LEU A 256 -13.03 3.27 -6.94
C LEU A 256 -11.92 2.20 -6.90
N ARG A 257 -11.92 1.21 -7.81
CA ARG A 257 -11.06 0.02 -7.73
C ARG A 257 -10.30 -0.26 -9.02
N TYR A 258 -9.04 -0.65 -8.84
CA TYR A 258 -8.13 -1.07 -9.90
C TYR A 258 -7.44 -2.39 -9.50
N PRO A 259 -8.04 -3.56 -9.83
CA PRO A 259 -7.38 -4.85 -9.67
C PRO A 259 -6.23 -5.00 -10.66
N LEU A 260 -5.04 -5.33 -10.16
CA LEU A 260 -3.82 -5.42 -10.95
C LEU A 260 -3.15 -6.79 -10.78
N GLY A 261 -2.63 -7.31 -11.88
CA GLY A 261 -1.97 -8.61 -11.95
C GLY A 261 -2.78 -9.64 -12.73
N ARG A 262 -2.08 -10.65 -13.26
CA ARG A 262 -2.68 -11.70 -14.09
C ARG A 262 -3.76 -12.44 -13.30
N GLY A 263 -4.97 -12.48 -13.85
CA GLY A 263 -6.09 -13.24 -13.29
C GLY A 263 -6.73 -12.65 -12.02
N VAL A 264 -6.24 -11.52 -11.48
CA VAL A 264 -6.77 -10.94 -10.24
C VAL A 264 -8.22 -10.51 -10.39
N ALA A 265 -8.54 -9.73 -11.43
CA ALA A 265 -9.91 -9.31 -11.70
C ALA A 265 -10.87 -10.51 -11.87
N LEU A 266 -10.44 -11.54 -12.60
CA LEU A 266 -11.24 -12.77 -12.79
C LEU A 266 -11.43 -13.54 -11.48
N SER A 267 -10.40 -13.61 -10.65
CA SER A 267 -10.45 -14.30 -9.35
C SER A 267 -11.41 -13.59 -8.39
N LEU A 268 -11.37 -12.25 -8.36
CA LEU A 268 -12.30 -11.44 -7.58
C LEU A 268 -13.74 -11.55 -8.10
N LEU A 269 -13.92 -11.58 -9.41
CA LEU A 269 -15.24 -11.82 -10.02
C LEU A 269 -15.78 -13.21 -9.65
N GLY A 270 -14.94 -14.24 -9.73
CA GLY A 270 -15.27 -15.59 -9.27
C GLY A 270 -15.65 -15.62 -7.79
N ARG A 271 -14.89 -14.93 -6.92
CA ARG A 271 -15.23 -14.79 -5.50
C ARG A 271 -16.57 -14.10 -5.25
N SER A 272 -16.95 -13.14 -6.10
CA SER A 272 -18.23 -12.44 -5.95
C SER A 272 -19.43 -13.20 -6.50
N LEU A 273 -19.25 -14.02 -7.54
CA LEU A 273 -20.36 -14.68 -8.24
C LEU A 273 -20.56 -16.15 -7.87
N LEU A 274 -19.49 -16.87 -7.51
CA LEU A 274 -19.58 -18.29 -7.22
C LEU A 274 -20.18 -18.52 -5.83
N PRO A 275 -21.06 -19.52 -5.65
CA PRO A 275 -21.47 -19.92 -4.32
C PRO A 275 -20.24 -20.40 -3.53
N TRP A 276 -20.21 -20.10 -2.23
CA TRP A 276 -19.03 -20.30 -1.39
C TRP A 276 -18.43 -21.71 -1.48
N ARG A 277 -19.27 -22.75 -1.52
CA ARG A 277 -18.83 -24.17 -1.63
C ARG A 277 -17.99 -24.45 -2.88
N TRP A 278 -18.27 -23.75 -3.99
CA TRP A 278 -17.52 -23.90 -5.23
C TRP A 278 -16.19 -23.16 -5.16
N TYR A 279 -16.20 -21.94 -4.64
CA TYR A 279 -15.00 -21.15 -4.40
C TYR A 279 -14.03 -21.89 -3.46
N GLU A 280 -14.54 -22.46 -2.36
CA GLU A 280 -13.77 -23.27 -1.43
C GLU A 280 -13.11 -24.47 -2.11
N ARG A 281 -13.84 -25.16 -3.01
CA ARG A 281 -13.28 -26.29 -3.77
C ARG A 281 -12.16 -25.86 -4.71
N ILE A 282 -12.25 -24.67 -5.31
CA ILE A 282 -11.19 -24.10 -6.16
C ILE A 282 -9.94 -23.83 -5.30
N VAL A 283 -10.10 -23.14 -4.16
CA VAL A 283 -8.98 -22.85 -3.24
C VAL A 283 -8.32 -24.13 -2.75
N ARG A 284 -9.09 -25.13 -2.33
CA ARG A 284 -8.56 -26.44 -1.91
C ARG A 284 -7.81 -27.18 -3.02
N ARG A 285 -8.16 -26.97 -4.29
CA ARG A 285 -7.43 -27.55 -5.43
C ARG A 285 -6.13 -26.82 -5.74
N MET A 286 -6.08 -25.50 -5.54
CA MET A 286 -4.87 -24.70 -5.72
C MET A 286 -3.75 -25.06 -4.72
N LEU A 287 -4.13 -25.58 -3.55
CA LEU A 287 -3.22 -25.95 -2.46
C LEU A 287 -2.80 -27.43 -2.46
N LYS A 288 -3.19 -28.21 -3.47
CA LYS A 288 -2.73 -29.60 -3.67
C LYS A 288 -1.51 -29.61 -4.57
#